data_AF-A0AAI8Z7S4-F1
#
_entry.id   AF-A0AAI8Z7S4-F1
#
_cell.length_a   1.000
_cell.length_b   1.000
_cell.length_c   1.000
_cell.angle_alpha   90.00
_cell.angle_beta   90.00
_cell.angle_gamma   90.00
#
_symmetry.space_group_name_H-M   'P 1'
#
loop_
_entity.id
_entity.type
_entity.pdbx_description
1 polymer ?
#
loop_
_entity_poly.entity_id
_entity_poly.type
_entity_poly.pdbx_seq_one_letter_code
_entity_poly.pdbx_strand_id
1 'polypeptide(L)'
;MHLSILTAAAFLALSPPLRASTTTQKKALPPTPPTPPALVYLYTAHVTCRKTLYESPGPRGIRTVIPITGGNFTGPRLAGAILDLGADWGLRDPRTGLLTADTRYNLQTHDGAQLFVQTSGPSIPAGGLHLRVLIETGDARYYWLNNLVMVGVLSRVAEDAEGVVLRIDVWHLAGEYLHTTFVNGTTY
;
A
#
# COMPACT_ATOMS: atom_id res chain seq x y z
N MET A 1 -26.18 -80.23 18.07
CA MET A 1 -25.73 -79.07 17.27
C MET A 1 -24.49 -79.49 16.50
N HIS A 2 -24.64 -79.72 15.19
CA HIS A 2 -23.60 -80.24 14.31
C HIS A 2 -22.65 -79.12 13.84
N LEU A 3 -21.34 -79.40 13.89
CA LEU A 3 -20.24 -78.62 13.31
C LEU A 3 -20.29 -78.67 11.77
N SER A 4 -20.06 -77.55 11.10
CA SER A 4 -19.63 -77.52 9.69
C SER A 4 -18.46 -76.55 9.53
N ILE A 5 -17.33 -77.11 9.10
CA ILE A 5 -16.07 -76.44 8.82
C ILE A 5 -16.07 -76.14 7.32
N LEU A 6 -15.96 -74.87 6.92
CA LEU A 6 -15.69 -74.49 5.54
C LEU A 6 -14.18 -74.28 5.36
N THR A 7 -13.59 -75.08 4.48
CA THR A 7 -12.23 -74.94 3.95
C THR A 7 -12.21 -73.89 2.85
N ALA A 8 -11.41 -72.82 3.00
CA ALA A 8 -11.15 -71.84 1.96
C ALA A 8 -9.85 -72.20 1.20
N ALA A 9 -9.94 -72.42 -0.10
CA ALA A 9 -8.79 -72.66 -0.98
C ALA A 9 -8.16 -71.32 -1.41
N ALA A 10 -6.84 -71.20 -1.24
CA ALA A 10 -6.06 -70.04 -1.64
C ALA A 10 -5.66 -70.14 -3.12
N PHE A 11 -6.05 -69.16 -3.94
CA PHE A 11 -5.50 -68.95 -5.28
C PHE A 11 -4.35 -67.93 -5.21
N LEU A 12 -3.12 -68.35 -5.50
CA LEU A 12 -2.01 -67.43 -5.76
C LEU A 12 -2.13 -66.88 -7.19
N ALA A 13 -2.41 -65.58 -7.33
CA ALA A 13 -2.28 -64.87 -8.59
C ALA A 13 -0.84 -64.34 -8.74
N LEU A 14 -0.16 -64.73 -9.83
CA LEU A 14 1.18 -64.25 -10.17
C LEU A 14 1.08 -62.86 -10.81
N SER A 15 1.52 -61.81 -10.12
CA SER A 15 1.56 -60.45 -10.67
C SER A 15 2.69 -60.29 -11.70
N PRO A 16 2.46 -59.63 -12.86
CA PRO A 16 3.52 -59.35 -13.82
C PRO A 16 4.48 -58.25 -13.30
N PRO A 17 5.75 -58.23 -13.75
CA PRO A 17 6.73 -57.27 -13.27
C PRO A 17 6.41 -55.84 -13.74
N LEU A 18 6.48 -54.89 -12.82
CA LEU A 18 6.34 -53.46 -13.08
C LEU A 18 7.42 -52.98 -14.06
N ARG A 19 7.01 -52.46 -15.23
CA ARG A 19 7.90 -51.68 -16.11
C ARG A 19 8.17 -50.33 -15.45
N ALA A 20 9.43 -50.07 -15.09
CA ALA A 20 9.84 -48.75 -14.62
C ALA A 20 9.78 -47.74 -15.78
N SER A 21 8.82 -46.81 -15.71
CA SER A 21 8.80 -45.63 -16.57
C SER A 21 9.84 -44.64 -16.06
N THR A 22 10.96 -44.49 -16.78
CA THR A 22 11.93 -43.42 -16.55
C THR A 22 11.28 -42.07 -16.89
N THR A 23 10.68 -41.44 -15.87
CA THR A 23 10.27 -40.04 -15.98
C THR A 23 11.55 -39.21 -15.96
N THR A 24 11.92 -38.61 -17.09
CA THR A 24 12.97 -37.58 -17.12
C THR A 24 12.46 -36.38 -16.33
N GLN A 25 12.81 -36.29 -15.04
CA GLN A 25 12.61 -35.08 -14.26
C GLN A 25 13.44 -33.96 -14.91
N LYS A 26 12.75 -33.00 -15.51
CA LYS A 26 13.36 -31.75 -15.96
C LYS A 26 13.88 -31.05 -14.69
N LYS A 27 15.20 -31.08 -14.49
CA LYS A 27 15.87 -30.46 -13.34
C LYS A 27 15.43 -28.99 -13.27
N ALA A 28 14.64 -28.65 -12.26
CA ALA A 28 14.20 -27.27 -12.05
C ALA A 28 15.44 -26.39 -11.86
N LEU A 29 15.53 -25.31 -12.63
CA LEU A 29 16.56 -24.29 -12.41
C LEU A 29 16.39 -23.74 -10.99
N PRO A 30 17.49 -23.53 -10.24
CA PRO A 30 17.39 -22.90 -8.93
C PRO A 30 16.74 -21.52 -9.10
N PRO A 31 15.78 -21.13 -8.24
CA PRO A 31 15.10 -19.85 -8.40
C PRO A 31 16.11 -18.72 -8.20
N THR A 32 16.35 -17.94 -9.25
CA THR A 32 17.05 -16.66 -9.10
C THR A 32 16.15 -15.72 -8.30
N PRO A 33 16.63 -15.10 -7.21
CA PRO A 33 15.84 -14.11 -6.47
C PRO A 33 15.38 -13.00 -7.42
N PRO A 34 14.12 -12.51 -7.30
CA PRO A 34 13.65 -11.41 -8.12
C PRO A 34 14.43 -10.13 -7.80
N THR A 35 14.74 -9.35 -8.83
CA THR A 35 15.30 -8.00 -8.65
C THR A 35 14.23 -7.08 -8.04
N PRO A 36 14.50 -6.39 -6.92
CA PRO A 36 13.55 -5.43 -6.35
C PRO A 36 13.27 -4.28 -7.33
N PRO A 37 12.03 -3.76 -7.37
CA PRO A 37 11.75 -2.56 -8.13
C PRO A 37 12.46 -1.35 -7.51
N ALA A 38 12.87 -0.40 -8.35
CA ALA A 38 13.39 0.88 -7.90
C ALA A 38 12.25 1.89 -7.65
N LEU A 39 12.55 2.96 -6.90
CA LEU A 39 11.64 4.05 -6.60
C LEU A 39 12.16 5.38 -7.16
N VAL A 40 11.26 6.24 -7.61
CA VAL A 40 11.55 7.60 -8.08
C VAL A 40 10.85 8.60 -7.16
N TYR A 41 11.59 9.62 -6.74
CA TYR A 41 11.08 10.68 -5.86
C TYR A 41 10.05 11.52 -6.60
N LEU A 42 8.90 11.76 -5.95
CA LEU A 42 7.81 12.52 -6.51
C LEU A 42 7.70 13.91 -5.87
N TYR A 43 7.48 13.98 -4.55
CA TYR A 43 7.44 15.22 -3.78
C TYR A 43 7.59 14.94 -2.28
N THR A 44 7.87 16.00 -1.52
CA THR A 44 7.76 16.04 -0.06
C THR A 44 6.60 16.96 0.31
N ALA A 45 5.73 16.51 1.20
CA ALA A 45 4.65 17.30 1.78
C ALA A 45 4.90 17.59 3.26
N HIS A 46 4.67 18.83 3.67
CA HIS A 46 4.55 19.23 5.07
C HIS A 46 3.08 19.45 5.37
N VAL A 47 2.44 18.46 6.00
CA VAL A 47 1.01 18.44 6.31
C VAL A 47 0.79 19.03 7.69
N THR A 48 -0.04 20.06 7.78
CA THR A 48 -0.47 20.63 9.05
C THR A 48 -1.77 19.96 9.49
N CYS A 49 -1.75 19.37 10.68
CA CYS A 49 -2.89 18.72 11.28
C CYS A 49 -3.23 19.37 12.61
N ARG A 50 -4.52 19.51 12.92
CA ARG A 50 -4.93 19.87 14.29
C ARG A 50 -4.69 18.70 15.23
N LYS A 51 -4.81 18.96 16.54
CA LYS A 51 -4.93 17.89 17.54
C LYS A 51 -6.05 16.92 17.20
N THR A 52 -5.88 15.69 17.69
CA THR A 52 -6.90 14.64 17.62
C THR A 52 -8.25 15.19 18.08
N LEU A 53 -9.23 15.13 17.19
CA LEU A 53 -10.58 15.61 17.47
C LEU A 53 -11.29 14.68 18.46
N TYR A 54 -11.17 13.37 18.24
CA TYR A 54 -11.64 12.36 19.18
C TYR A 54 -10.94 11.02 18.95
N GLU A 55 -10.98 10.20 20.01
CA GLU A 55 -10.75 8.76 19.93
C GLU A 55 -11.98 8.03 20.47
N SER A 56 -12.46 7.03 19.73
CA SER A 56 -13.62 6.24 20.13
C SER A 56 -13.41 4.75 19.85
N PRO A 57 -13.60 3.86 20.83
CA PRO A 57 -13.65 2.43 20.59
C PRO A 57 -14.76 2.07 19.59
N GLY A 58 -14.51 1.05 18.77
CA GLY A 58 -15.46 0.52 17.81
C GLY A 58 -15.12 -0.92 17.42
N PRO A 59 -15.96 -1.57 16.59
CA PRO A 59 -15.84 -2.99 16.28
C PRO A 59 -14.55 -3.37 15.52
N ARG A 60 -13.83 -2.40 14.97
CA ARG A 60 -12.57 -2.62 14.23
C ARG A 60 -11.31 -2.13 14.97
N GLY A 61 -11.47 -1.55 16.16
CA GLY A 61 -10.38 -0.91 16.91
C GLY A 61 -10.80 0.47 17.44
N ILE A 62 -9.81 1.27 17.84
CA ILE A 62 -10.05 2.63 18.33
C ILE A 62 -9.95 3.59 17.13
N ARG A 63 -11.05 4.23 16.77
CA ARG A 63 -11.09 5.25 15.72
C ARG A 63 -10.46 6.53 16.27
N THR A 64 -9.41 7.01 15.61
CA THR A 64 -8.72 8.27 15.92
C THR A 64 -8.96 9.23 14.75
N VAL A 65 -9.51 10.42 15.00
CA VAL A 65 -9.79 11.41 13.92
C VAL A 65 -8.92 12.65 14.08
N ILE A 66 -8.19 13.00 13.03
CA ILE A 66 -7.23 14.11 13.02
C ILE A 66 -7.52 15.01 11.80
N PRO A 67 -8.04 16.23 11.99
CA PRO A 67 -8.29 17.15 10.88
C PRO A 67 -6.99 17.58 10.19
N ILE A 68 -7.00 17.60 8.87
CA ILE A 68 -5.91 18.14 8.03
C ILE A 68 -6.31 19.56 7.66
N THR A 69 -5.49 20.54 8.05
CA THR A 69 -5.86 21.96 7.96
C THR A 69 -4.98 22.78 7.04
N GLY A 70 -4.08 22.11 6.32
CA GLY A 70 -3.31 22.72 5.26
C GLY A 70 -1.87 22.24 5.24
N GLY A 71 -0.99 23.09 4.73
CA GLY A 71 0.42 22.80 4.54
C GLY A 71 0.88 23.04 3.11
N ASN A 72 2.03 22.48 2.75
CA ASN A 72 2.63 22.64 1.42
C ASN A 72 3.22 21.33 0.91
N PHE A 73 3.46 21.27 -0.39
CA PHE A 73 4.22 20.20 -1.00
C PHE A 73 5.12 20.74 -2.12
N THR A 74 6.29 20.12 -2.27
CA THR A 74 7.28 20.50 -3.28
C THR A 74 8.03 19.28 -3.78
N GLY A 75 8.22 19.21 -5.08
CA GLY A 75 8.94 18.19 -5.81
C GLY A 75 9.32 18.68 -7.22
N PRO A 76 10.04 17.88 -8.01
CA PRO A 76 10.58 18.33 -9.30
C PRO A 76 9.52 18.75 -10.32
N ARG A 77 8.32 18.14 -10.24
CA ARG A 77 7.20 18.35 -11.18
C ARG A 77 5.88 18.70 -10.50
N LEU A 78 5.91 18.88 -9.17
CA LEU A 78 4.73 19.08 -8.34
C LEU A 78 5.06 20.08 -7.24
N ALA A 79 4.30 21.18 -7.17
CA ALA A 79 4.41 22.14 -6.08
C ALA A 79 3.08 22.83 -5.86
N GLY A 80 2.79 23.17 -4.61
CA GLY A 80 1.55 23.88 -4.24
C GLY A 80 1.23 23.81 -2.75
N ALA A 81 -0.05 23.93 -2.44
CA ALA A 81 -0.60 23.95 -1.09
C ALA A 81 -1.49 22.74 -0.81
N ILE A 82 -1.54 22.33 0.45
CA ILE A 82 -2.58 21.44 0.97
C ILE A 82 -3.73 22.33 1.43
N LEU A 83 -4.95 21.99 1.05
CA LEU A 83 -6.13 22.77 1.44
C LEU A 83 -6.58 22.42 2.87
N ASP A 84 -7.27 23.34 3.54
CA ASP A 84 -8.00 23.07 4.79
C ASP A 84 -9.27 22.25 4.47
N LEU A 85 -9.05 21.03 4.01
CA LEU A 85 -10.07 20.09 3.57
C LEU A 85 -9.55 18.66 3.74
N GLY A 86 -10.15 17.95 4.69
CA GLY A 86 -9.89 16.53 4.90
C GLY A 86 -9.54 16.16 6.33
N ALA A 87 -9.31 14.88 6.56
CA ALA A 87 -8.85 14.34 7.83
C ALA A 87 -8.16 12.99 7.64
N ASP A 88 -7.48 12.55 8.69
CA ASP A 88 -7.13 11.16 8.93
C ASP A 88 -8.20 10.53 9.82
N TRP A 89 -8.84 9.46 9.35
CA TRP A 89 -9.68 8.57 10.13
C TRP A 89 -8.89 7.32 10.48
N GLY A 90 -7.82 7.50 11.24
CA GLY A 90 -6.94 6.44 11.66
C GLY A 90 -7.66 5.38 12.50
N LEU A 91 -7.14 4.16 12.44
CA LEU A 91 -7.63 3.03 13.22
C LEU A 91 -6.48 2.44 14.04
N ARG A 92 -6.57 2.54 15.36
CA ARG A 92 -5.59 1.97 16.28
C ARG A 92 -6.03 0.57 16.69
N ASP A 93 -5.14 -0.38 16.49
CA ASP A 93 -5.31 -1.75 16.98
C ASP A 93 -5.10 -1.78 18.50
N PRO A 94 -6.11 -2.17 19.31
CA PRO A 94 -6.00 -2.19 20.76
C PRO A 94 -5.03 -3.25 21.29
N ARG A 95 -4.64 -4.26 20.48
CA ARG A 95 -3.69 -5.30 20.90
C ARG A 95 -2.24 -4.90 20.69
N THR A 96 -1.94 -4.26 19.56
CA THR A 96 -0.58 -3.87 19.19
C THR A 96 -0.27 -2.39 19.45
N GLY A 97 -1.30 -1.55 19.61
CA GLY A 97 -1.18 -0.10 19.73
C GLY A 97 -0.87 0.62 18.41
N LEU A 98 -0.64 -0.12 17.32
CA LEU A 98 -0.29 0.43 16.02
C LEU A 98 -1.48 1.19 15.41
N LEU A 99 -1.21 2.38 14.88
CA LEU A 99 -2.19 3.19 14.16
C LEU A 99 -2.07 2.90 12.66
N THR A 100 -3.18 2.61 12.00
CA THR A 100 -3.25 2.62 10.53
C THR A 100 -3.97 3.87 10.08
N ALA A 101 -3.29 4.73 9.31
CA ALA A 101 -3.90 5.92 8.73
C ALA A 101 -4.94 5.54 7.65
N ASP A 102 -5.96 6.37 7.51
CA ASP A 102 -6.97 6.34 6.44
C ASP A 102 -7.43 7.78 6.16
N THR A 103 -6.71 8.44 5.26
CA THR A 103 -6.87 9.87 5.01
C THR A 103 -7.58 10.15 3.69
N ARG A 104 -8.30 11.26 3.63
CA ARG A 104 -8.79 11.87 2.39
C ARG A 104 -8.64 13.38 2.51
N TYR A 105 -7.96 14.01 1.56
CA TYR A 105 -7.68 15.45 1.55
C TYR A 105 -7.36 15.94 0.13
N ASN A 106 -7.15 17.26 -0.02
CA ASN A 106 -6.88 17.87 -1.32
C ASN A 106 -5.56 18.65 -1.35
N LEU A 107 -4.84 18.48 -2.46
CA LEU A 107 -3.76 19.38 -2.88
C LEU A 107 -4.29 20.33 -3.95
N GLN A 108 -3.81 21.57 -3.93
CA GLN A 108 -3.92 22.51 -5.03
C GLN A 108 -2.52 22.85 -5.53
N THR A 109 -2.25 22.60 -6.81
CA THR A 109 -0.97 22.97 -7.42
C THR A 109 -0.87 24.49 -7.58
N HIS A 110 0.37 24.99 -7.67
CA HIS A 110 0.67 26.41 -7.89
C HIS A 110 0.00 27.00 -9.14
N ASP A 111 -0.34 26.16 -10.12
CA ASP A 111 -1.02 26.50 -11.36
C ASP A 111 -2.51 26.08 -11.38
N GLY A 112 -3.08 25.85 -10.19
CA GLY A 112 -4.52 25.78 -9.94
C GLY A 112 -5.20 24.41 -10.10
N ALA A 113 -4.45 23.34 -10.42
CA ALA A 113 -5.02 22.00 -10.54
C ALA A 113 -5.42 21.45 -9.15
N GLN A 114 -6.55 20.76 -9.11
CA GLN A 114 -7.06 20.08 -7.91
C GLN A 114 -6.67 18.61 -7.94
N LEU A 115 -6.02 18.14 -6.88
CA LEU A 115 -5.62 16.75 -6.74
C LEU A 115 -6.27 16.18 -5.47
N PHE A 116 -7.17 15.23 -5.63
CA PHE A 116 -7.67 14.44 -4.52
C PHE A 116 -6.59 13.46 -4.08
N VAL A 117 -6.37 13.33 -2.78
CA VAL A 117 -5.38 12.42 -2.21
C VAL A 117 -6.03 11.52 -1.18
N GLN A 118 -5.77 10.22 -1.31
CA GLN A 118 -6.06 9.23 -0.29
C GLN A 118 -4.75 8.57 0.14
N THR A 119 -4.44 8.58 1.43
CA THR A 119 -3.32 7.80 1.97
C THR A 119 -3.79 6.80 3.00
N SER A 120 -3.12 5.65 3.08
CA SER A 120 -3.35 4.72 4.19
C SER A 120 -2.18 3.78 4.40
N GLY A 121 -2.01 3.34 5.64
CA GLY A 121 -0.92 2.44 6.00
C GLY A 121 -0.56 2.50 7.47
N PRO A 122 0.14 1.47 7.98
CA PRO A 122 0.41 1.33 9.39
C PRO A 122 1.57 2.21 9.86
N SER A 123 1.54 2.55 11.14
CA SER A 123 2.71 3.00 11.88
C SER A 123 3.73 1.89 11.97
N ILE A 124 5.01 2.24 11.90
CA ILE A 124 6.10 1.30 12.07
C ILE A 124 6.62 1.35 13.52
N PRO A 125 7.23 0.26 14.05
CA PRO A 125 7.72 0.23 15.43
C PRO A 125 8.72 1.33 15.77
N ALA A 126 9.53 1.76 14.79
CA ALA A 126 10.52 2.83 14.96
C ALA A 126 9.91 4.25 14.97
N GLY A 127 8.59 4.38 14.85
CA GLY A 127 7.90 5.66 14.69
C GLY A 127 7.72 6.06 13.22
N GLY A 128 6.76 6.94 12.96
CA GLY A 128 6.34 7.27 11.59
C GLY A 128 5.42 6.23 10.96
N LEU A 129 5.02 6.44 9.71
CA LEU A 129 4.12 5.56 8.95
C LEU A 129 4.68 5.26 7.56
N HIS A 130 4.42 4.05 7.06
CA HIS A 130 4.55 3.74 5.64
C HIS A 130 3.16 3.77 5.00
N LEU A 131 3.00 4.58 3.97
CA LEU A 131 1.72 4.87 3.34
C LEU A 131 1.69 4.31 1.92
N ARG A 132 0.51 3.82 1.52
CA ARG A 132 0.11 3.78 0.12
C ARG A 132 -0.52 5.12 -0.19
N VAL A 133 -0.18 5.69 -1.34
CA VAL A 133 -0.69 6.99 -1.78
C VAL A 133 -1.46 6.80 -3.08
N LEU A 134 -2.66 7.37 -3.14
CA LEU A 134 -3.45 7.50 -4.35
C LEU A 134 -3.66 8.97 -4.60
N ILE A 135 -3.49 9.39 -5.86
CA ILE A 135 -3.82 10.73 -6.33
C ILE A 135 -4.80 10.60 -7.48
N GLU A 136 -5.86 11.39 -7.44
CA GLU A 136 -6.85 11.48 -8.51
C GLU A 136 -7.00 12.93 -8.99
N THR A 137 -7.01 13.13 -10.30
CA THR A 137 -7.27 14.44 -10.91
C THR A 137 -7.81 14.32 -12.33
N GLY A 138 -8.70 15.26 -12.69
CA GLY A 138 -9.15 15.45 -14.07
C GLY A 138 -8.31 16.46 -14.86
N ASP A 139 -7.34 17.13 -14.24
CA ASP A 139 -6.53 18.14 -14.92
C ASP A 139 -5.55 17.47 -15.90
N ALA A 140 -5.62 17.88 -17.18
CA ALA A 140 -4.84 17.26 -18.24
C ALA A 140 -3.33 17.26 -17.95
N ARG A 141 -2.81 18.36 -17.38
CA ARG A 141 -1.37 18.55 -17.07
C ARG A 141 -0.83 17.53 -16.09
N TYR A 142 -1.70 17.05 -15.19
CA TYR A 142 -1.35 16.16 -14.08
C TYR A 142 -2.02 14.78 -14.22
N TYR A 143 -2.69 14.51 -15.34
CA TYR A 143 -3.46 13.29 -15.54
C TYR A 143 -2.63 12.00 -15.43
N TRP A 144 -1.32 12.10 -15.63
CA TRP A 144 -0.36 11.03 -15.45
C TRP A 144 -0.32 10.47 -14.01
N LEU A 145 -0.67 11.29 -13.01
CA LEU A 145 -0.69 10.90 -11.59
C LEU A 145 -1.69 9.78 -11.30
N ASN A 146 -2.80 9.74 -12.05
CA ASN A 146 -3.88 8.76 -11.83
C ASN A 146 -3.42 7.30 -11.98
N ASN A 147 -2.29 7.07 -12.65
CA ASN A 147 -1.81 5.73 -12.99
C ASN A 147 -0.60 5.29 -12.16
N LEU A 148 -0.04 6.15 -11.30
CA LEU A 148 1.17 5.79 -10.55
C LEU A 148 0.85 4.86 -9.39
N VAL A 149 1.71 3.85 -9.19
CA VAL A 149 1.80 3.12 -7.92
C VAL A 149 2.74 3.86 -6.98
N MET A 150 2.19 4.45 -5.92
CA MET A 150 2.91 5.34 -5.02
C MET A 150 2.97 4.84 -3.58
N VAL A 151 4.11 5.13 -2.94
CA VAL A 151 4.35 4.90 -1.52
C VAL A 151 4.82 6.19 -0.85
N GLY A 152 4.51 6.35 0.44
CA GLY A 152 4.90 7.50 1.25
C GLY A 152 5.60 7.09 2.53
N VAL A 153 6.64 7.81 2.92
CA VAL A 153 7.31 7.67 4.22
C VAL A 153 7.01 8.90 5.06
N LEU A 154 6.28 8.69 6.16
CA LEU A 154 5.81 9.76 7.03
C LEU A 154 6.65 9.82 8.32
N SER A 155 7.08 11.03 8.67
CA SER A 155 7.70 11.38 9.94
C SER A 155 7.04 12.60 10.58
N ARG A 156 7.22 12.79 11.89
CA ARG A 156 6.78 14.01 12.59
C ARG A 156 7.92 15.03 12.58
N VAL A 157 7.61 16.29 12.34
CA VAL A 157 8.61 17.37 12.27
C VAL A 157 8.48 18.36 13.42
N ALA A 158 7.25 18.78 13.74
CA ALA A 158 6.97 19.72 14.82
C ALA A 158 5.61 19.42 15.45
N GLU A 159 5.46 19.79 16.72
CA GLU A 159 4.22 19.65 17.48
C GLU A 159 4.11 20.79 18.49
N ASP A 160 2.92 21.36 18.63
CA ASP A 160 2.62 22.46 19.54
C ASP A 160 1.25 22.26 20.23
N ALA A 161 0.70 23.34 20.80
CA ALA A 161 -0.58 23.27 21.52
C ALA A 161 -1.78 23.13 20.56
N GLU A 162 -1.61 23.47 19.29
CA GLU A 162 -2.64 23.54 18.27
C GLU A 162 -2.68 22.27 17.41
N GLY A 163 -1.53 21.61 17.21
CA GLY A 163 -1.45 20.40 16.42
C GLY A 163 -0.04 19.90 16.11
N VAL A 164 0.10 19.26 14.95
CA VAL A 164 1.32 18.59 14.50
C VAL A 164 1.59 18.89 13.03
N VAL A 165 2.86 19.08 12.69
CA VAL A 165 3.34 19.12 11.31
C VAL A 165 4.00 17.78 10.97
N LEU A 166 3.47 17.12 9.96
CA LEU A 166 3.96 15.84 9.44
C LEU A 166 4.76 16.09 8.17
N ARG A 167 5.88 15.39 7.98
CA ARG A 167 6.59 15.31 6.70
C ARG A 167 6.29 13.99 6.04
N ILE A 168 5.88 14.01 4.78
CA ILE A 168 5.65 12.82 3.96
C ILE A 168 6.51 12.92 2.70
N ASP A 169 7.47 12.01 2.54
CA ASP A 169 8.23 11.86 1.30
C ASP A 169 7.55 10.80 0.42
N VAL A 170 7.09 11.21 -0.75
CA VAL A 170 6.32 10.36 -1.68
C VAL A 170 7.20 9.93 -2.85
N TRP A 171 7.09 8.65 -3.18
CA TRP A 171 7.81 7.98 -4.25
C TRP A 171 6.84 7.14 -5.10
N HIS A 172 7.18 6.90 -6.36
CA HIS A 172 6.49 5.93 -7.20
C HIS A 172 7.45 4.89 -7.76
N LEU A 173 6.91 3.75 -8.23
CA LEU A 173 7.72 2.72 -8.89
C LEU A 173 8.43 3.27 -10.13
N ALA A 174 9.72 2.97 -10.25
CA ALA A 174 10.53 3.37 -11.38
C ALA A 174 10.14 2.61 -12.66
N GLY A 175 10.37 3.23 -13.82
CA GLY A 175 10.24 2.59 -15.12
C GLY A 175 8.83 2.53 -15.70
N GLU A 176 7.79 2.87 -14.93
CA GLU A 176 6.41 2.77 -15.43
C GLU A 176 5.99 3.94 -16.33
N TYR A 177 6.63 5.12 -16.23
CA TYR A 177 6.10 6.34 -16.88
C TYR A 177 7.11 7.31 -17.47
N LEU A 178 8.42 7.09 -17.37
CA LEU A 178 9.45 8.10 -17.75
C LEU A 178 9.37 8.58 -19.21
N HIS A 179 8.68 7.84 -20.09
CA HIS A 179 8.49 8.19 -21.51
C HIS A 179 7.04 8.08 -21.98
N THR A 180 6.08 8.01 -21.05
CA THR A 180 4.67 7.79 -21.39
C THR A 180 4.02 9.09 -21.82
N THR A 181 3.46 9.08 -23.04
CA THR A 181 2.55 10.13 -23.53
C THR A 181 1.12 9.62 -23.36
N PHE A 182 0.29 10.36 -22.64
CA PHE A 182 -1.10 10.02 -22.39
C PHE A 182 -1.97 10.37 -23.60
N VAL A 183 -3.18 9.82 -23.68
CA VAL A 183 -4.11 9.99 -24.82
C VAL A 183 -4.44 11.47 -25.09
N ASN A 184 -4.37 12.31 -24.06
CA ASN A 184 -4.55 13.77 -24.15
C ASN A 184 -3.25 14.53 -24.52
N GLY A 185 -2.17 13.83 -24.87
CA GLY A 185 -0.89 14.38 -25.28
C GLY A 185 0.01 14.84 -24.13
N THR A 186 -0.40 14.73 -22.86
CA THR A 186 0.49 15.08 -21.75
C THR A 186 1.52 14.00 -21.53
N THR A 187 2.69 14.39 -21.05
CA THR A 187 3.79 13.46 -20.79
C THR A 187 4.12 13.43 -19.31
N TYR A 188 4.76 12.34 -18.89
CA TYR A 188 5.69 12.45 -17.76
C TYR A 188 6.86 13.42 -18.09
#